data_AF-A0A4R8GZ40-F1
#
_entry.id   AF-A0A4R8GZ40-F1
#
_cell.length_a   1.000
_cell.length_b   1.000
_cell.length_c   1.000
_cell.angle_alpha   90.00
_cell.angle_beta   90.00
_cell.angle_gamma   90.00
#
_symmetry.space_group_name_H-M   'P 1'
#
loop_
_entity.id
_entity.type
_entity.pdbx_description
1 polymer ?
#
loop_
_entity_poly.entity_id
_entity_poly.type
_entity_poly.pdbx_seq_one_letter_code
_entity_poly.pdbx_strand_id
1 'polypeptide(L)' 'MKDVISLEYNLAKELLEVSNYEIKTRYTRPTRKLLGLGQLRVVGQRLIDETTIELIISHEDYQFGLADSK' A
#
# COMPACT_ATOMS: atom_id res chain seq x y z
N MET A 1 15.75 2.00 3.00
CA MET A 1 14.43 1.83 2.33
C MET A 1 13.69 3.15 2.41
N LYS A 2 13.15 3.66 1.30
CA LYS A 2 12.31 4.88 1.31
C LYS A 2 10.96 4.56 1.93
N ASP A 3 10.46 5.46 2.77
CA ASP A 3 9.10 5.32 3.31
C ASP A 3 8.10 5.75 2.24
N VAL A 4 7.22 4.82 1.85
CA VAL A 4 6.19 5.05 0.81
C VAL A 4 4.77 4.94 1.37
N ILE A 5 4.62 4.91 2.70
CA ILE A 5 3.30 4.91 3.35
C ILE A 5 2.53 6.20 2.96
N SER A 6 1.22 6.07 2.80
CA SER A 6 0.28 7.10 2.36
C SER A 6 0.44 7.57 0.90
N LEU A 7 1.48 7.13 0.18
CA LEU A 7 1.58 7.38 -1.26
C LEU A 7 0.55 6.56 -2.03
N GLU A 8 0.18 7.09 -3.19
CA GLU A 8 -0.56 6.37 -4.22
C GLU A 8 0.25 5.15 -4.67
N TYR A 9 -0.42 4.02 -4.87
CA TYR A 9 0.24 2.74 -5.10
C TYR A 9 1.17 2.76 -6.30
N ASN A 10 0.77 3.33 -7.43
CA ASN A 10 1.61 3.33 -8.63
C ASN A 10 2.87 4.17 -8.42
N LEU A 11 2.76 5.33 -7.76
CA LEU A 11 3.91 6.14 -7.39
C LEU A 11 4.85 5.42 -6.41
N ALA A 12 4.30 4.79 -5.37
CA ALA A 12 5.09 4.00 -4.41
C ALA A 12 5.84 2.86 -5.11
N LYS A 13 5.17 2.20 -6.06
CA LYS A 13 5.72 1.11 -6.86
C LYS A 13 6.90 1.60 -7.70
N GLU A 14 6.73 2.67 -8.45
CA GLU A 14 7.77 3.25 -9.30
C GLU A 14 9.03 3.62 -8.49
N LEU A 15 8.86 4.26 -7.33
CA LEU A 15 9.96 4.67 -6.46
C LEU A 15 10.80 3.48 -5.94
N LEU A 16 10.15 2.34 -5.68
CA LEU A 16 10.80 1.15 -5.16
C LEU A 16 11.42 0.30 -6.28
N GLU A 17 10.79 0.23 -7.46
CA GLU A 17 11.35 -0.44 -8.63
C GLU A 17 12.65 0.25 -9.09
N VAL A 18 12.71 1.59 -9.10
CA VAL A 18 13.95 2.35 -9.36
C VAL A 18 15.05 2.04 -8.35
N SER A 19 14.69 1.58 -7.16
CA SER A 19 15.62 1.20 -6.10
C SER A 19 16.01 -0.29 -6.15
N ASN A 20 15.70 -1.01 -7.23
CA ASN A 20 15.96 -2.44 -7.44
C ASN A 20 15.28 -3.37 -6.41
N TYR A 21 14.12 -3.00 -5.88
CA TYR A 21 13.33 -3.89 -5.03
C TYR A 21 12.29 -4.67 -5.83
N GLU A 22 12.12 -5.96 -5.52
CA GLU A 22 10.96 -6.75 -5.91
C GLU A 22 9.78 -6.38 -5.01
N ILE A 23 8.61 -6.15 -5.61
CA ILE A 23 7.42 -5.68 -4.90
C ILE A 23 6.40 -6.80 -4.81
N LYS A 24 6.07 -7.20 -3.58
CA LYS A 24 4.93 -8.05 -3.27
C LYS A 24 3.77 -7.19 -2.78
N THR A 25 2.58 -7.50 -3.27
CA THR A 25 1.39 -6.72 -2.96
C THR A 25 0.44 -7.49 -2.07
N ARG A 26 0.06 -6.91 -0.94
CA ARG A 26 -0.97 -7.44 -0.05
C ARG A 26 -2.11 -6.45 0.08
N TYR A 27 -3.30 -6.88 -0.32
CA TYR A 27 -4.49 -6.05 -0.13
C TYR A 27 -5.08 -6.25 1.25
N THR A 28 -5.53 -5.16 1.89
CA THR A 28 -6.25 -5.21 3.18
C THR A 28 -7.63 -5.90 3.09
N ARG A 29 -8.16 -6.05 1.87
CA ARG A 29 -9.42 -6.71 1.54
C ARG A 29 -9.29 -7.48 0.22
N PRO A 30 -10.18 -8.44 -0.08
CA PRO A 30 -10.21 -9.11 -1.38
C PRO A 30 -10.39 -8.10 -2.52
N THR A 31 -9.63 -8.26 -3.60
CA THR A 31 -9.59 -7.35 -4.77
C THR A 31 -10.98 -7.08 -5.36
N ARG A 32 -11.90 -8.05 -5.30
CA ARG A 32 -13.29 -7.88 -5.78
C ARG A 32 -14.07 -6.81 -5.00
N LYS A 33 -13.71 -6.55 -3.75
CA LYS A 33 -14.29 -5.48 -2.91
C LYS A 33 -13.56 -4.14 -3.05
N LEU A 34 -12.53 -4.11 -3.90
CA LEU A 34 -11.70 -2.93 -4.18
C LEU A 34 -11.95 -2.39 -5.60
N LEU A 35 -12.75 -3.09 -6.41
CA LEU A 35 -13.15 -2.59 -7.73
C LEU A 35 -14.16 -1.44 -7.58
N GLY A 36 -13.81 -0.26 -8.10
CA GLY A 36 -14.67 0.93 -8.14
C GLY A 36 -14.57 1.85 -6.92
N LEU A 37 -13.73 1.53 -5.94
CA LEU A 37 -13.31 2.45 -4.89
C LEU A 37 -12.15 3.30 -5.43
N GLY A 38 -11.92 4.52 -4.95
CA GLY A 38 -11.03 5.54 -5.56
C GLY A 38 -9.55 5.16 -5.74
N GLN A 39 -8.62 6.06 -5.43
CA GLN A 39 -7.19 5.74 -5.59
C GLN A 39 -6.71 4.73 -4.54
N LEU A 40 -5.88 3.77 -4.96
CA LEU A 40 -5.20 2.84 -4.07
C LEU A 40 -4.00 3.53 -3.42
N ARG A 41 -3.87 3.40 -2.11
CA ARG A 41 -2.78 3.95 -1.31
C ARG A 41 -2.08 2.85 -0.51
N VAL A 42 -0.79 3.04 -0.28
CA VAL A 42 -0.01 2.21 0.63
C VAL A 42 -0.38 2.57 2.07
N VAL A 43 -0.86 1.60 2.83
CA VAL A 43 -1.21 1.75 4.26
C VAL A 43 -0.21 1.03 5.18
N GLY A 44 0.73 0.29 4.60
CA GLY A 44 1.82 -0.33 5.33
C GLY A 44 2.89 -0.84 4.37
N GLN A 45 4.11 -0.99 4.89
CA GLN A 45 5.25 -1.51 4.15
C GLN A 45 6.05 -2.44 5.06
N ARG A 46 6.63 -3.50 4.49
CA ARG A 46 7.47 -4.44 5.21
C ARG A 46 8.60 -4.95 4.32
N LEU A 47 9.82 -4.89 4.81
CA LEU A 47 10.96 -5.58 4.19
C LEU A 47 10.84 -7.08 4.49
N ILE A 48 10.80 -7.92 3.46
CA ILE A 48 10.75 -9.38 3.60
C ILE A 48 12.18 -9.94 3.65
N ASP A 49 13.04 -9.46 2.75
CA ASP A 49 14.45 -9.81 2.64
C ASP A 49 15.24 -8.63 2.05
N GLU A 50 16.52 -8.82 1.71
CA GLU A 50 17.40 -7.74 1.21
C GLU A 50 16.92 -7.09 -0.09
N THR A 51 16.05 -7.77 -0.85
CA THR A 51 15.61 -7.38 -2.19
C THR A 51 14.10 -7.28 -2.34
N THR A 52 13.30 -7.80 -1.39
CA THR A 52 11.84 -7.89 -1.50
C THR A 52 11.14 -7.03 -0.47
N ILE A 53 10.19 -6.20 -0.93
CA ILE A 53 9.32 -5.37 -0.10
C ILE A 53 7.87 -5.79 -0.30
N GLU A 54 7.14 -6.01 0.79
CA GLU A 54 5.69 -6.13 0.80
C GLU A 54 5.03 -4.75 1.01
N LEU A 55 4.17 -4.36 0.07
CA LEU A 55 3.30 -3.20 0.20
C LEU A 55 1.90 -3.66 0.59
N ILE A 56 1.37 -3.10 1.68
CA ILE A 56 0.00 -3.29 2.13
C ILE A 56 -0.85 -2.16 1.55
N ILE A 57 -1.87 -2.50 0.78
CA ILE A 57 -2.67 -1.53 0.00
C ILE A 57 -4.12 -1.46 0.48
N SER A 58 -4.67 -0.25 0.52
CA SER A 58 -6.10 0.04 0.71
C SER A 58 -6.54 1.22 -0.16
N HIS A 59 -7.85 1.53 -0.21
CA HIS A 59 -8.32 2.77 -0.85
C HIS A 59 -8.24 3.95 0.10
N GLU A 60 -8.07 5.15 -0.46
CA GLU A 60 -8.14 6.42 0.28
C GLU A 60 -9.48 6.62 0.99
N ASP A 61 -10.59 6.24 0.34
CA ASP A 61 -11.94 6.29 0.92
C ASP A 61 -12.12 5.33 2.11
N TYR A 62 -11.19 4.38 2.25
CA TYR A 62 -11.11 3.49 3.40
C TYR A 62 -10.22 4.08 4.49
N GLN A 63 -10.26 5.40 4.69
CA GLN A 63 -9.81 5.98 5.94
C GLN A 63 -10.55 5.26 7.08
N PHE A 64 -9.75 4.54 7.86
CA PHE A 64 -10.14 3.87 9.08
C PHE A 64 -11.11 4.75 9.90
N GLY A 65 -12.26 4.17 10.24
CA GLY A 65 -13.05 4.57 11.41
C GLY A 65 -12.25 4.37 12.69
N LEU A 66 -11.27 5.25 12.93
CA LEU A 66 -10.57 5.45 14.19
C LEU A 66 -10.92 6.82 14.81
N ALA A 67 -12.07 7.39 14.43
CA ALA A 67 -12.61 8.62 15.01
C ALA A 67 -14.14 8.54 15.13
N ASP A 68 -14.63 7.69 16.03
CA ASP A 68 -15.58 8.08 17.07
C ASP A 68 -15.91 6.86 17.95
N SER A 69 -15.12 6.70 18.99
CA SER A 69 -15.51 5.95 20.18
C SER A 69 -15.21 6.87 21.36
N LYS A 70 -16.07 7.87 21.55
CA LYS A 70 -16.20 8.60 22.80
C LYS A 70 -17.64 8.54 23.27
#